data_AF-H1LI02-F1
#
_entry.id   AF-H1LI02-F1
#
_cell.length_a   1.000
_cell.length_b   1.000
_cell.length_c   1.000
_cell.angle_alpha   90.00
_cell.angle_beta   90.00
_cell.angle_gamma   90.00
#
_symmetry.space_group_name_H-M   'P 1'
#
loop_
_entity.id
_entity.type
_entity.pdbx_description
1 polymer ?
#
loop_
_entity_poly.entity_id
_entity_poly.type
_entity_poly.pdbx_seq_one_letter_code
_entity_poly.pdbx_strand_id
1 'polypeptide(L)'
;MIDQTELMKQLRAAFEDYNQVIAKQHQATYQVKSQNDAVMVSAGNSQAHWEIPGDLFDLMTHLKKSAQSNECTIGTLADLEKIEVEMNATKGNSF
;
A
#
# COMPACT_ATOMS: atom_id res chain seq x y z
N MET A 1 7.74 -6.83 -15.75
CA MET A 1 7.94 -5.65 -14.87
C MET A 1 6.56 -5.15 -14.53
N ILE A 2 6.16 -5.15 -13.25
CA ILE A 2 4.99 -4.35 -12.88
C ILE A 2 5.33 -2.90 -13.25
N ASP A 3 4.58 -2.33 -14.18
CA ASP A 3 4.79 -0.95 -14.58
C ASP A 3 4.42 -0.03 -13.41
N GLN A 4 5.09 1.10 -13.28
CA GLN A 4 4.82 2.08 -12.22
C GLN A 4 3.33 2.51 -12.22
N THR A 5 2.72 2.59 -13.40
CA THR A 5 1.30 2.89 -13.56
C THR A 5 0.42 1.78 -13.00
N GLU A 6 0.80 0.53 -13.22
CA GLU A 6 0.06 -0.64 -12.73
C GLU A 6 0.18 -0.75 -11.21
N LEU A 7 1.39 -0.59 -10.68
CA LEU A 7 1.64 -0.51 -9.25
C LEU A 7 0.81 0.58 -8.58
N MET A 8 0.79 1.79 -9.16
CA MET A 8 0.00 2.90 -8.63
C MET A 8 -1.50 2.61 -8.65
N LYS A 9 -2.02 1.92 -9.67
CA LYS A 9 -3.42 1.50 -9.73
C LYS A 9 -3.76 0.48 -8.65
N GLN A 10 -2.93 -0.56 -8.51
CA GLN A 10 -3.15 -1.61 -7.51
C GLN A 10 -3.09 -1.05 -6.08
N LEU A 11 -2.11 -0.18 -5.79
CA LEU A 11 -2.03 0.49 -4.49
C LEU A 11 -3.22 1.41 -4.23
N ARG A 12 -3.69 2.17 -5.24
CA ARG A 12 -4.88 3.02 -5.09
C ARG A 12 -6.12 2.20 -4.77
N ALA A 13 -6.32 1.08 -5.46
CA ALA A 13 -7.43 0.18 -5.20
C ALA A 13 -7.36 -0.39 -3.77
N ALA A 14 -6.19 -0.89 -3.36
CA ALA A 14 -5.99 -1.45 -2.01
C ALA A 14 -6.34 -0.46 -0.88
N PHE A 15 -6.03 0.83 -1.09
CA PHE A 15 -6.32 1.89 -0.12
C PHE A 15 -7.68 2.58 -0.31
N GLU A 16 -8.39 2.37 -1.42
CA GLU A 16 -9.71 2.96 -1.65
C GLU A 16 -10.72 2.43 -0.64
N ASP A 17 -10.83 1.11 -0.54
CA ASP A 17 -11.73 0.44 0.39
C ASP A 17 -11.37 0.76 1.85
N TYR A 18 -10.08 0.77 2.15
CA TYR A 18 -9.55 1.22 3.44
C TYR A 18 -10.08 2.62 3.76
N ASN A 19 -9.77 3.60 2.91
CA ASN A 19 -10.09 5.01 3.13
C ASN A 19 -11.59 5.26 3.29
N GLN A 20 -12.45 4.57 2.55
CA GLN A 20 -13.91 4.69 2.68
C GLN A 20 -14.39 4.34 4.09
N VAL A 21 -13.75 3.37 4.74
CA VAL A 21 -14.15 2.88 6.06
C VAL A 21 -13.56 3.75 7.16
N ILE A 22 -12.27 4.06 7.12
CA ILE A 22 -11.64 4.84 8.19
C ILE A 22 -11.94 6.34 8.14
N ALA A 23 -12.35 6.87 6.99
CA ALA A 23 -12.91 8.22 6.91
C ALA A 23 -14.14 8.38 7.82
N LYS A 24 -14.96 7.33 7.98
CA LYS A 24 -16.11 7.31 8.90
C LYS A 24 -15.70 7.21 10.37
N GLN A 25 -14.47 6.79 10.64
CA GLN A 25 -13.90 6.63 11.97
C GLN A 25 -12.98 7.79 12.37
N HIS A 26 -12.92 8.86 11.57
CA HIS A 26 -12.03 10.01 11.76
C HIS A 26 -10.54 9.67 11.89
N GLN A 27 -10.11 8.54 11.31
CA GLN A 27 -8.71 8.13 11.32
C GLN A 27 -7.96 8.62 10.07
N ALA A 28 -6.64 8.39 10.08
CA ALA A 28 -5.75 8.64 8.97
C ALA A 28 -6.18 7.89 7.69
N THR A 29 -6.37 8.63 6.59
CA THR A 29 -6.48 8.04 5.25
C THR A 29 -5.11 7.93 4.60
N TYR A 30 -4.96 7.03 3.64
CA TYR A 30 -3.73 6.86 2.88
C TYR A 30 -3.87 7.49 1.50
N GLN A 31 -2.81 8.14 1.01
CA GLN A 31 -2.73 8.74 -0.30
C GLN A 31 -1.64 8.05 -1.11
N VAL A 32 -1.94 7.75 -2.38
CA VAL A 32 -0.99 7.14 -3.31
C VAL A 32 -0.67 8.12 -4.44
N LYS A 33 0.59 8.51 -4.57
CA LYS A 33 1.06 9.49 -5.55
C LYS A 33 2.30 8.99 -6.28
N SER A 34 2.52 9.47 -7.49
CA SER A 34 3.81 9.33 -8.17
C SER A 34 4.67 10.54 -7.82
N GLN A 35 5.92 10.31 -7.42
CA GLN A 35 6.90 11.35 -7.11
C GLN A 35 8.29 10.86 -7.51
N ASN A 36 9.03 11.65 -8.31
CA ASN A 36 10.41 11.36 -8.73
C ASN A 36 10.60 9.91 -9.24
N ASP A 37 9.78 9.47 -10.18
CA ASP A 37 9.80 8.12 -10.75
C ASP A 37 9.52 6.96 -9.75
N ALA A 38 9.10 7.27 -8.53
CA ALA A 38 8.67 6.30 -7.52
C ALA A 38 7.16 6.38 -7.24
N VAL A 39 6.60 5.33 -6.62
CA VAL A 39 5.23 5.34 -6.10
C VAL A 39 5.28 5.54 -4.60
N MET A 40 4.71 6.65 -4.13
CA MET A 40 4.68 7.04 -2.73
C MET A 40 3.31 6.77 -2.12
N VAL A 41 3.30 6.10 -0.98
CA VAL A 41 2.13 5.97 -0.11
C VAL A 41 2.35 6.87 1.11
N SER A 42 1.36 7.67 1.51
CA SER A 42 1.48 8.55 2.69
C SER A 42 0.21 8.54 3.52
N ALA A 43 0.33 8.54 4.84
CA ALA A 43 -0.82 8.69 5.73
C ALA A 43 -1.15 10.19 5.89
N GLY A 44 -2.36 10.61 5.49
CA GLY A 44 -2.74 12.01 5.20
C GLY A 44 -2.69 13.01 6.36
N ASN A 45 -2.53 12.54 7.59
CA ASN A 45 -2.39 13.32 8.83
C ASN A 45 -1.12 12.93 9.63
N SER A 46 -0.21 12.16 9.02
CA SER A 46 1.06 11.75 9.59
C SER A 46 2.23 12.23 8.72
N GLN A 47 3.42 12.30 9.29
CA GLN A 47 4.66 12.45 8.52
C GLN A 47 5.11 11.13 7.87
N ALA A 48 4.37 10.04 8.09
CA ALA A 48 4.67 8.73 7.55
C ALA A 48 4.43 8.66 6.03
N HIS A 49 5.48 8.24 5.33
CA HIS A 49 5.49 7.98 3.90
C HIS A 49 6.32 6.73 3.61
N TRP A 50 5.97 6.02 2.53
CA TRP A 50 6.60 4.78 2.09
C TRP A 50 6.81 4.84 0.58
N GLU A 51 8.05 4.63 0.15
CA GLU A 51 8.44 4.55 -1.25
C GLU A 51 8.38 3.10 -1.74
N ILE A 52 7.45 2.78 -2.63
CA ILE A 52 7.22 1.41 -3.11
C ILE A 52 7.95 1.22 -4.44
N PRO A 53 8.75 0.14 -4.60
CA PRO A 53 8.74 -1.11 -3.82
C PRO A 53 9.61 -1.17 -2.56
N GLY A 54 10.50 -0.21 -2.32
CA GLY A 54 11.50 -0.28 -1.23
C GLY A 54 10.92 -0.51 0.16
N ASP A 55 9.82 0.19 0.48
CA ASP A 55 9.24 0.26 1.81
C ASP A 55 7.94 -0.56 1.97
N LEU A 56 7.64 -1.46 1.01
CA LEU A 56 6.38 -2.21 1.01
C LEU A 56 6.19 -3.06 2.28
N PHE A 57 7.26 -3.70 2.74
CA PHE A 57 7.22 -4.51 3.95
C PHE A 57 6.96 -3.68 5.21
N ASP A 58 7.54 -2.47 5.28
CA ASP A 58 7.35 -1.56 6.40
C ASP A 58 5.92 -1.01 6.41
N LEU A 59 5.35 -0.70 5.25
CA LEU A 59 3.95 -0.32 5.10
C LEU A 59 3.01 -1.44 5.58
N MET A 60 3.25 -2.68 5.16
CA MET A 60 2.46 -3.83 5.59
C MET A 60 2.59 -4.08 7.10
N THR A 61 3.79 -3.94 7.66
CA THR A 61 4.03 -4.07 9.10
C THR A 61 3.30 -2.98 9.89
N HIS A 62 3.30 -1.75 9.38
CA HIS A 62 2.54 -0.65 9.96
C HIS A 62 1.04 -0.95 9.98
N LEU A 63 0.49 -1.41 8.85
CA LEU A 63 -0.92 -1.78 8.75
C LEU A 63 -1.28 -2.98 9.63
N LYS A 64 -0.42 -4.01 9.75
CA LYS A 64 -0.62 -5.16 10.64
C LYS A 64 -0.76 -4.76 12.11
N LYS A 65 -0.04 -3.72 12.56
CA LYS A 65 -0.21 -3.17 13.91
C LYS A 65 -1.57 -2.50 14.09
N SER A 66 -2.07 -1.84 13.06
CA SER A 66 -3.40 -1.18 13.07
C SER A 66 -4.56 -2.16 12.82
N ALA A 67 -4.30 -3.31 12.20
CA ALA A 67 -5.30 -4.32 11.84
C ALA A 67 -5.97 -5.00 13.03
N GLN A 68 -5.30 -5.03 14.19
CA GLN A 68 -5.85 -5.58 15.44
C GLN A 68 -7.15 -4.87 15.88
N SER A 69 -7.53 -3.76 15.24
CA SER A 69 -8.71 -2.96 15.57
C SER A 69 -9.73 -2.83 14.43
N ASN A 70 -9.49 -3.37 13.22
CA ASN A 70 -10.38 -3.13 12.07
C ASN A 70 -10.25 -4.19 10.94
N GLU A 71 -11.36 -4.88 10.63
CA GLU A 71 -11.48 -5.89 9.56
C GLU A 71 -11.11 -5.37 8.17
N CYS A 72 -11.34 -4.10 7.87
CA CYS A 72 -11.02 -3.52 6.56
C CYS A 72 -9.51 -3.39 6.33
N THR A 73 -8.71 -3.41 7.40
CA THR A 73 -7.25 -3.48 7.29
C THR A 73 -6.79 -4.84 6.76
N ILE A 74 -7.57 -5.91 6.97
CA ILE A 74 -7.23 -7.27 6.52
C ILE A 74 -7.32 -7.35 4.99
N GLY A 75 -8.34 -6.75 4.37
CA GLY A 75 -8.49 -6.69 2.91
C GLY A 75 -7.31 -5.96 2.25
N THR A 76 -7.00 -4.76 2.72
CA THR A 76 -5.84 -3.99 2.24
C THR A 76 -4.52 -4.74 2.43
N LEU A 77 -4.34 -5.46 3.55
CA LEU A 77 -3.15 -6.29 3.75
C LEU A 77 -3.03 -7.42 2.73
N ALA A 78 -4.13 -8.09 2.39
CA ALA A 78 -4.13 -9.15 1.39
C ALA A 78 -3.78 -8.61 -0.01
N ASP A 79 -4.29 -7.44 -0.39
CA ASP A 79 -3.93 -6.80 -1.65
C ASP A 79 -2.44 -6.43 -1.70
N LEU A 80 -1.87 -5.91 -0.60
CA LEU A 80 -0.45 -5.62 -0.50
C LEU A 80 0.42 -6.88 -0.55
N GLU A 81 -0.01 -7.98 0.06
CA GLU A 81 0.65 -9.29 -0.04
C GLU A 81 0.66 -9.79 -1.49
N LYS A 82 -0.42 -9.59 -2.25
CA LYS A 82 -0.46 -9.93 -3.67
C LYS A 82 0.51 -9.08 -4.50
N ILE A 83 0.55 -7.76 -4.25
CA ILE A 83 1.48 -6.84 -4.90
C ILE A 83 2.94 -7.28 -4.64
N GLU A 84 3.26 -7.68 -3.40
CA GLU A 84 4.58 -8.17 -3.01
C GLU A 84 4.99 -9.43 -3.81
N VAL A 85 4.08 -10.39 -3.93
CA VAL A 85 4.29 -11.62 -4.70
C VAL A 85 4.52 -11.32 -6.18
N GLU A 86 3.73 -10.42 -6.78
CA GLU A 86 3.88 -10.02 -8.19
C GLU A 86 5.24 -9.33 -8.45
N MET A 87 5.69 -8.49 -7.52
CA MET A 87 7.02 -7.86 -7.57
C MET A 87 8.15 -8.89 -7.47
N ASN A 88 8.04 -9.85 -6.56
CA ASN A 88 9.07 -10.87 -6.32
C ASN A 88 9.14 -11.90 -7.45
N ALA A 89 7.99 -12.33 -7.99
CA ALA A 89 7.93 -13.20 -9.16
C ALA A 89 8.64 -12.58 -10.37
N THR A 90 8.65 -11.25 -10.45
CA THR A 90 9.33 -10.52 -11.52
C THR A 90 10.85 -10.41 -11.29
N LYS A 91 11.33 -10.39 -10.03
CA LYS A 91 12.77 -10.44 -9.71
C LYS A 91 13.39 -11.82 -9.97
N GLY A 92 12.61 -12.90 -9.83
CA GLY A 92 13.06 -14.28 -10.05
C GLY A 92 13.20 -14.71 -11.52
N ASN A 93 12.78 -13.87 -12.47
CA ASN A 93 12.70 -14.22 -13.90
C ASN A 93 13.81 -13.60 -14.76
N SER A 94 14.92 -13.18 -14.13
CA SER A 94 16.15 -12.77 -14.83
C SER A 94 17.12 -13.96 -14.89
N PHE A 95 16.94 -14.83 -15.88
CA PHE A 95 17.93 -15.82 -16.32
C PHE A 95 18.43 -15.44 -17.71
#